data_AF-A0A1F6XJ71-F1
#
_entry.id   AF-A0A1F6XJ71-F1
#
_cell.length_a   1.000
_cell.length_b   1.000
_cell.length_c   1.000
_cell.angle_alpha   90.00
_cell.angle_beta   90.00
_cell.angle_gamma   90.00
#
_symmetry.space_group_name_H-M   'P 1'
#
loop_
_entity.id
_entity.type
_entity.pdbx_description
1 polymer ?
#
loop_
_entity_poly.entity_id
_entity_poly.type
_entity_poly.pdbx_seq_one_letter_code
_entity_poly.pdbx_strand_id
1 'polypeptide(L)'
;MTRSIKKGIYVDEKLLKKIAGKNPLQTPTIKTWKRASVISPEMLGFTFGVHNGKTHIDVLVTEDMVGHRLGEFSGTKKFTKHGGKMQKELEQKKQEAEIAAVKGAIAAAADAKSSKKL
;
A
#
# COMPACT_ATOMS: atom_id res chain seq x y z
N MET A 1 -10.17 -11.94 -13.27
CA MET A 1 -10.54 -12.05 -14.71
C MET A 1 -9.79 -11.00 -15.51
N THR A 2 -8.85 -11.46 -16.32
CA THR A 2 -8.02 -10.64 -17.20
C THR A 2 -8.79 -10.23 -18.46
N ARG A 3 -8.38 -9.15 -19.12
CA ARG A 3 -8.96 -8.76 -20.42
C ARG A 3 -8.51 -9.76 -21.48
N SER A 4 -9.27 -9.90 -22.57
CA SER A 4 -8.85 -10.68 -23.73
C SER A 4 -7.52 -10.19 -24.28
N ILE A 5 -6.61 -11.11 -24.61
CA ILE A 5 -5.25 -10.84 -25.10
C ILE A 5 -5.26 -9.90 -26.31
N LYS A 6 -6.23 -10.06 -27.23
CA LYS A 6 -6.38 -9.22 -28.43
C LYS A 6 -6.55 -7.71 -28.12
N LYS A 7 -7.08 -7.36 -26.94
CA LYS A 7 -7.37 -5.97 -26.54
C LYS A 7 -6.23 -5.29 -25.78
N GLY A 8 -5.14 -6.01 -25.50
CA GLY A 8 -4.02 -5.50 -24.73
C GLY A 8 -4.34 -5.17 -23.27
N ILE A 9 -3.29 -4.77 -22.57
CA ILE A 9 -3.36 -4.29 -21.18
C ILE A 9 -4.06 -2.92 -21.17
N TYR A 10 -4.94 -2.68 -20.20
CA TYR A 10 -5.56 -1.36 -20.02
C TYR A 10 -4.74 -0.53 -19.03
N VAL A 11 -4.15 0.56 -19.52
CA VAL A 11 -3.47 1.57 -18.71
C VAL A 11 -4.13 2.92 -18.96
N ASP A 12 -4.47 3.65 -17.90
CA ASP A 12 -5.14 4.95 -18.03
C ASP A 12 -4.15 6.03 -18.49
N GLU A 13 -4.42 6.63 -19.66
CA GLU A 13 -3.54 7.65 -20.25
C GLU A 13 -3.31 8.86 -19.35
N LYS A 14 -4.30 9.24 -18.52
CA LYS A 14 -4.14 10.37 -17.60
C LYS A 14 -3.16 10.05 -16.48
N LEU A 15 -3.01 8.79 -16.09
CA LEU A 15 -1.98 8.37 -15.14
C LEU A 15 -0.60 8.45 -15.77
N LEU A 16 -0.44 7.94 -16.99
CA LEU A 16 0.82 8.02 -17.73
C LEU A 16 1.27 9.47 -17.94
N LYS A 17 0.35 10.36 -18.31
CA LYS A 17 0.66 11.80 -18.43
C LYS A 17 1.07 12.45 -17.11
N LYS A 18 0.61 11.94 -15.96
CA LYS A 18 0.98 12.49 -14.64
C LYS A 18 2.36 12.05 -14.17
N ILE A 19 2.86 10.90 -14.64
CA ILE A 19 4.18 10.36 -14.28
C ILE A 19 5.26 10.71 -15.32
N ALA A 20 4.86 10.97 -16.58
CA ALA A 20 5.78 11.28 -17.66
C ALA A 20 6.75 12.41 -17.30
N GLY A 21 8.06 12.14 -17.40
CA GLY A 21 9.14 13.10 -17.14
C GLY A 21 9.35 13.47 -15.66
N LYS A 22 8.70 12.78 -14.72
CA LYS A 22 8.85 13.05 -13.28
C LYS A 22 9.74 12.04 -12.59
N ASN A 23 10.39 12.49 -11.51
CA ASN A 23 11.17 11.61 -10.66
C ASN A 23 10.28 11.02 -9.54
N PRO A 24 10.23 9.69 -9.37
CA PRO A 24 9.41 9.05 -8.34
C PRO A 24 9.68 9.55 -6.92
N LEU A 25 10.95 9.86 -6.59
CA LEU A 25 11.35 10.27 -5.24
C LEU A 25 10.90 11.70 -4.86
N GLN A 26 10.70 12.56 -5.86
CA GLN A 26 10.29 13.95 -5.65
C GLN A 26 8.80 14.17 -5.92
N THR A 27 8.14 13.19 -6.54
CA THR A 27 6.74 13.33 -6.94
C THR A 27 5.83 13.02 -5.75
N PRO A 28 4.92 13.94 -5.37
CA PRO A 28 3.97 13.65 -4.31
C PRO A 28 2.98 12.56 -4.76
N THR A 29 2.31 11.95 -3.79
CA THR A 29 1.31 10.90 -4.02
C THR A 29 0.30 11.28 -5.11
N ILE A 30 0.23 10.45 -6.14
CA ILE A 30 -0.68 10.65 -7.28
C ILE A 30 -2.04 10.06 -6.95
N LYS A 31 -3.01 10.92 -6.64
CA LYS A 31 -4.40 10.49 -6.39
C LYS A 31 -5.07 9.97 -7.66
N THR A 32 -5.73 8.82 -7.54
CA THR A 32 -6.42 8.15 -8.65
C THR A 32 -7.69 7.42 -8.21
N TRP A 33 -8.71 7.53 -9.08
CA TRP A 33 -9.93 6.73 -9.03
C TRP A 33 -9.91 5.58 -10.05
N LYS A 34 -8.86 5.49 -10.87
CA LYS A 34 -8.74 4.54 -11.97
C LYS A 34 -8.23 3.20 -11.48
N ARG A 35 -9.01 2.55 -10.61
CA ARG A 35 -8.70 1.24 -10.00
C ARG A 35 -8.53 0.11 -11.02
N ALA A 36 -9.10 0.25 -12.22
CA ALA A 36 -8.99 -0.73 -13.28
C ALA A 36 -7.69 -0.63 -14.10
N SER A 37 -6.91 0.45 -13.93
CA SER A 37 -5.62 0.61 -14.61
C SER A 37 -4.65 -0.45 -14.13
N VAL A 38 -4.01 -1.10 -15.09
CA VAL A 38 -2.89 -2.00 -14.83
C VAL A 38 -1.64 -1.17 -14.59
N ILE A 39 -0.78 -1.68 -13.70
CA ILE A 39 0.50 -1.10 -13.35
C ILE A 39 1.48 -1.37 -14.50
N SER A 40 1.95 -0.29 -15.11
CA SER A 40 2.98 -0.29 -16.15
C SER A 40 4.38 -0.20 -15.51
N PRO A 41 5.45 -0.73 -16.14
CA PRO A 41 6.82 -0.56 -15.65
C PRO A 41 7.23 0.90 -15.40
N GLU A 42 6.68 1.85 -16.14
CA GLU A 42 6.93 3.30 -15.94
C GLU A 42 6.43 3.83 -14.59
N MET A 43 5.55 3.09 -13.91
CA MET A 43 4.97 3.47 -12.62
C MET A 43 5.82 3.05 -11.42
N LEU A 44 6.94 2.35 -11.64
CA LEU A 44 7.80 1.84 -10.57
C LEU A 44 8.37 2.98 -9.71
N GLY A 45 8.31 2.79 -8.39
CA GLY A 45 8.79 3.77 -7.42
C GLY A 45 7.85 4.95 -7.16
N PHE A 46 6.76 5.11 -7.93
CA PHE A 46 5.76 6.13 -7.65
C PHE A 46 4.76 5.65 -6.59
N THR A 47 4.29 6.58 -5.77
CA THR A 47 3.21 6.34 -4.81
C THR A 47 1.88 6.79 -5.39
N PHE A 48 0.90 5.88 -5.46
CA PHE A 48 -0.45 6.18 -5.91
C PHE A 48 -1.43 6.13 -4.74
N GLY A 49 -2.18 7.21 -4.55
CA GLY A 49 -3.32 7.22 -3.66
C GLY A 49 -4.50 6.61 -4.40
N VAL A 50 -4.80 5.33 -4.18
CA VAL A 50 -5.87 4.60 -4.88
C VAL A 50 -7.16 4.69 -4.07
N HIS A 51 -8.20 5.28 -4.66
CA HIS A 51 -9.50 5.44 -4.01
C HIS A 51 -10.18 4.09 -3.75
N ASN A 52 -10.62 3.84 -2.50
CA ASN A 52 -11.32 2.60 -2.12
C ASN A 52 -12.85 2.74 -1.98
N GLY A 53 -13.40 3.93 -2.24
CA GLY A 53 -14.82 4.26 -2.02
C GLY A 53 -15.05 5.27 -0.90
N LYS A 54 -14.08 5.43 0.01
CA LYS A 54 -14.14 6.39 1.12
C LYS A 54 -12.89 7.26 1.21
N THR A 55 -11.72 6.64 1.11
CA THR A 55 -10.41 7.32 1.22
C THR A 55 -9.49 6.88 0.09
N HIS A 56 -8.39 7.61 -0.08
CA HIS A 56 -7.28 7.16 -0.93
C HIS A 56 -6.28 6.42 -0.06
N ILE A 57 -5.94 5.20 -0.46
CA ILE A 57 -4.92 4.38 0.19
C ILE A 57 -3.64 4.56 -0.60
N ASP A 58 -2.56 4.92 0.08
CA ASP A 58 -1.27 5.12 -0.54
C ASP A 58 -0.60 3.78 -0.82
N VAL A 59 -0.29 3.54 -2.09
CA VAL A 59 0.32 2.32 -2.59
C VAL A 59 1.63 2.71 -3.28
N LEU A 60 2.76 2.33 -2.69
CA LEU A 60 4.07 2.42 -3.33
C LEU A 60 4.21 1.24 -4.30
N VAL A 61 4.47 1.52 -5.56
CA VAL A 61 4.55 0.49 -6.61
C VAL A 61 5.93 -0.14 -6.64
N THR A 62 5.98 -1.47 -6.47
CA THR A 62 7.18 -2.31 -6.61
C THR A 62 7.14 -3.15 -7.90
N GLU A 63 8.24 -3.80 -8.24
CA GLU A 63 8.38 -4.61 -9.46
C GLU A 63 7.40 -5.77 -9.53
N ASP A 64 7.18 -6.45 -8.40
CA ASP A 64 6.24 -7.58 -8.31
C ASP A 64 4.78 -7.18 -8.57
N MET A 65 4.46 -5.89 -8.52
CA MET A 65 3.11 -5.38 -8.78
C MET A 65 2.84 -5.13 -10.27
N VAL A 66 3.86 -5.19 -11.13
CA VAL A 66 3.69 -4.96 -12.58
C VAL A 66 2.75 -6.01 -13.18
N GLY A 67 1.80 -5.56 -14.01
CA GLY A 67 0.78 -6.43 -14.60
C GLY A 67 -0.47 -6.64 -13.73
N HIS A 68 -0.43 -6.28 -12.44
CA HIS A 68 -1.60 -6.23 -11.57
C HIS A 68 -2.38 -4.93 -11.73
N ARG A 69 -3.63 -4.90 -11.24
CA ARG A 69 -4.45 -3.68 -11.23
C ARG A 69 -4.25 -2.90 -9.93
N LEU A 70 -4.23 -1.57 -10.03
CA LEU A 70 -4.15 -0.69 -8.86
C LEU A 70 -5.23 -0.98 -7.80
N GLY A 71 -6.42 -1.38 -8.24
CA GLY A 71 -7.53 -1.70 -7.35
C GLY A 71 -7.33 -2.94 -6.47
N GLU A 72 -6.40 -3.83 -6.82
CA GLU A 72 -6.09 -5.04 -6.04
C GLU A 72 -5.39 -4.70 -4.72
N PHE A 73 -4.63 -3.60 -4.71
CA PHE A 73 -3.89 -3.10 -3.55
C PHE A 73 -4.71 -2.12 -2.68
N SER A 74 -5.97 -1.87 -3.03
CA SER A 74 -6.86 -0.94 -2.33
C SER A 74 -8.19 -1.63 -2.01
N GLY A 75 -8.23 -2.28 -0.84
CA GLY A 75 -9.37 -3.02 -0.33
C GLY A 75 -10.57 -2.11 -0.04
N THR A 76 -11.74 -2.48 -0.55
CA THR A 76 -12.97 -1.66 -0.50
C THR A 76 -13.87 -1.96 0.69
N LYS A 77 -13.81 -3.19 1.23
CA LYS A 77 -14.60 -3.62 2.37
C LYS A 77 -13.67 -4.01 3.51
N LYS A 78 -14.01 -3.57 4.73
CA LYS A 78 -13.40 -4.12 5.93
C LYS A 78 -13.98 -5.50 6.15
N PHE A 79 -13.13 -6.53 6.06
CA PHE A 79 -13.55 -7.88 6.42
C PHE A 79 -13.69 -7.96 7.94
N THR A 80 -14.90 -8.23 8.41
CA THR A 80 -15.19 -8.47 9.82
C THR A 80 -15.39 -9.97 9.98
N LYS A 81 -14.53 -10.63 10.76
CA LYS A 81 -14.71 -12.05 11.10
C LYS A 81 -15.96 -12.22 11.96
N HIS A 82 -16.72 -13.28 11.72
CA HIS A 82 -17.76 -13.74 12.65
C HIS A 82 -17.09 -14.48 13.81
N GLY A 83 -16.41 -13.73 14.68
CA GLY A 83 -15.94 -14.21 15.98
C GLY A 83 -16.63 -13.36 17.04
N GLY A 84 -17.27 -13.99 18.02
CA GLY A 84 -17.90 -13.28 19.14
C GLY A 84 -16.92 -12.39 19.91
N LYS A 85 -17.41 -11.69 20.94
CA LYS A 85 -16.62 -10.74 21.76
C LYS A 85 -15.26 -11.31 22.20
N MET A 86 -15.22 -12.60 22.57
CA MET A 86 -14.02 -13.31 23.02
C MET A 86 -12.89 -13.37 21.97
N GLN A 87 -13.21 -13.63 20.70
CA GLN A 87 -12.19 -13.69 19.64
C GLN A 87 -11.58 -12.31 19.39
N LYS A 88 -12.42 -11.28 19.44
CA LYS A 88 -12.01 -9.88 19.27
C LYS A 88 -11.09 -9.42 20.42
N GLU A 89 -11.42 -9.78 21.65
CA GLU A 89 -10.59 -9.48 22.83
C GLU A 89 -9.23 -10.21 22.78
N LEU A 90 -9.20 -11.47 22.33
CA LEU A 90 -7.94 -12.20 22.16
C LEU A 90 -7.06 -11.61 21.05
N GLU A 91 -7.64 -11.20 19.91
CA GLU A 91 -6.91 -10.51 18.84
C GLU A 91 -6.42 -9.13 19.29
N GLN A 92 -7.20 -8.38 20.08
CA GLN A 92 -6.79 -7.10 20.66
C GLN A 92 -5.64 -7.24 21.65
N LYS A 93 -5.71 -8.20 22.58
CA LYS A 93 -4.61 -8.49 23.51
C LYS A 93 -3.33 -8.90 22.79
N LYS A 94 -3.44 -9.68 21.71
CA LYS A 94 -2.29 -10.05 20.88
C LYS A 94 -1.69 -8.83 20.17
N GLN A 95 -2.52 -7.96 19.59
CA GLN A 95 -2.06 -6.71 18.98
C GLN A 95 -1.40 -5.78 19.99
N GLU A 96 -1.95 -5.65 21.19
CA GLU A 96 -1.36 -4.84 22.26
C GLU A 96 -0.01 -5.40 22.72
N ALA A 97 0.10 -6.72 22.86
CA ALA A 97 1.36 -7.39 23.20
C ALA A 97 2.42 -7.22 22.10
N GLU A 98 2.02 -7.35 20.82
CA GLU A 98 2.92 -7.14 19.68
C GLU A 98 3.37 -5.68 19.59
N ILE A 99 2.47 -4.72 19.79
CA ILE A 99 2.79 -3.28 19.85
C ILE A 99 3.74 -2.99 21.02
N ALA A 100 3.54 -3.60 22.19
CA ALA A 100 4.41 -3.44 23.34
C ALA A 100 5.81 -4.01 23.07
N ALA A 101 5.90 -5.18 22.44
CA ALA A 101 7.16 -5.79 22.05
C ALA A 101 7.92 -4.95 21.02
N VAL A 102 7.22 -4.44 19.99
CA VAL A 102 7.81 -3.56 18.97
C VAL A 102 8.27 -2.24 19.60
N LYS A 103 7.48 -1.63 20.49
CA LYS A 103 7.88 -0.42 21.23
C LYS A 103 9.08 -0.68 22.15
N GLY A 104 9.12 -1.83 22.81
CA GLY A 104 10.25 -2.26 23.65
C GLY A 104 11.53 -2.46 22.83
N ALA A 105 11.43 -3.08 21.65
CA ALA A 105 12.56 -3.24 20.74
C ALA A 105 13.06 -1.89 20.17
N ILE A 106 12.15 -0.96 19.85
CA ILE A 106 12.50 0.39 19.41
C ILE A 106 13.19 1.17 20.55
N ALA A 107 12.71 1.05 21.79
CA ALA A 107 13.32 1.68 22.96
C ALA A 107 14.72 1.11 23.25
N ALA A 108 14.90 -0.21 23.18
CA ALA A 108 16.20 -0.86 23.34
C ALA A 108 17.19 -0.49 22.22
N ALA A 109 16.72 -0.35 20.98
CA ALA A 109 17.54 0.09 19.86
C ALA A 109 17.92 1.59 19.94
N ALA A 110 17.08 2.42 20.57
CA ALA A 110 17.39 3.82 20.85
C ALA A 110 18.44 3.95 21.96
N ASP A 111 18.34 3.14 23.02
CA ASP A 111 19.27 3.13 24.14
C ASP A 111 20.67 2.63 23.71
N ALA A 112 20.74 1.58 22.89
CA ALA A 112 21.99 1.06 22.32
C ALA A 112 22.71 2.03 21.36
N LYS A 113 21.97 2.94 20.70
CA LYS A 113 22.55 4.01 19.88
C LYS A 113 23.08 5.17 20.71
N SER A 114 22.52 5.39 21.90
CA SER A 114 22.98 6.41 22.86
C SER A 114 24.30 6.00 23.52
N SER A 115 24.42 4.74 23.95
CA SER A 115 25.61 4.21 24.62
C SER A 115 26.83 4.02 23.72
N LYS A 116 26.64 3.90 22.39
CA LYS A 116 27.73 3.77 21.40
C LYS A 116 28.26 5.12 20.87
N LYS A 117 27.75 6.24 21.38
CA LYS A 117 28.14 7.62 20.97
C LYS A 117 29.05 8.31 22.01
N LEU A 118 29.51 7.59 23.04
CA LEU A 118 30.54 8.03 23.99
C LEU A 118 31.85 7.30 23.71
#